data_AF-A0A933ZJ07-F1
#
_entry.id   AF-A0A933ZJ07-F1
#
_cell.length_a   1.000
_cell.length_b   1.000
_cell.length_c   1.000
_cell.angle_alpha   90.00
_cell.angle_beta   90.00
_cell.angle_gamma   90.00
#
_symmetry.space_group_name_H-M   'P 1'
#
loop_
_entity.id
_entity.type
_entity.pdbx_description
1 polymer ?
#
loop_
_entity_poly.entity_id
_entity_poly.type
_entity_poly.pdbx_seq_one_letter_code
_entity_poly.pdbx_strand_id
1 'polypeptide(L)'
;MQLASSHDHGPERRGLRPAQRRIVRAIAQALLSDADERGLPIPPDDLWLDEVVDDFDKMIGAGSPDIRRGFFALTMLMERMPVVMMGSVRGASKLSLADRIVLLEALENSRMGLLATLMVAFKIPITMIAYDQGEALAMTGFDRPTLASLRGKAPIRKPKGSLLVRPATGGRA
;
A
#
# COMPACT_ATOMS: atom_id res chain seq x y z
N MET A 1 19.56 -23.39 -13.17
CA MET A 1 18.53 -23.90 -12.24
C MET A 1 17.44 -22.84 -12.15
N GLN A 2 16.43 -22.93 -13.02
CA GLN A 2 15.29 -22.02 -13.12
C GLN A 2 14.28 -22.39 -12.02
N LEU A 3 13.93 -21.45 -11.14
CA LEU A 3 12.83 -21.61 -10.19
C LEU A 3 11.59 -20.92 -10.76
N ALA A 4 10.49 -21.64 -10.69
CA ALA A 4 9.24 -21.39 -11.38
C ALA A 4 8.57 -20.07 -10.98
N SER A 5 8.42 -19.21 -11.98
CA SER A 5 7.46 -18.12 -12.03
C SER A 5 6.06 -18.67 -12.30
N SER A 6 5.16 -18.67 -11.30
CA SER A 6 3.72 -18.83 -11.54
C SER A 6 2.89 -18.45 -10.31
N HIS A 7 2.82 -17.16 -10.00
CA HIS A 7 1.57 -16.58 -9.50
C HIS A 7 0.79 -16.06 -10.71
N ASP A 8 -0.03 -16.94 -11.27
CA ASP A 8 -0.99 -16.59 -12.33
C ASP A 8 -2.11 -15.74 -11.70
N HIS A 9 -1.90 -14.42 -11.66
CA HIS A 9 -2.97 -13.47 -11.42
C HIS A 9 -3.75 -13.36 -12.73
N GLY A 10 -4.96 -13.93 -12.77
CA GLY A 10 -5.87 -13.82 -13.92
C GLY A 10 -5.98 -12.39 -14.45
N PRO A 11 -6.41 -12.21 -15.71
CA PRO A 11 -6.09 -11.05 -16.56
C PRO A 11 -6.02 -9.75 -15.76
N GLU A 12 -4.78 -9.26 -15.58
CA GLU A 12 -4.41 -8.16 -14.68
C GLU A 12 -5.36 -6.97 -14.82
N ARG A 13 -6.41 -6.97 -14.02
CA ARG A 13 -7.42 -5.92 -14.10
C ARG A 13 -6.81 -4.69 -13.46
N ARG A 14 -6.48 -3.70 -14.29
CA ARG A 14 -6.00 -2.38 -13.85
C ARG A 14 -7.18 -1.52 -13.39
N GLY A 15 -7.00 -0.80 -12.29
CA GLY A 15 -8.03 0.02 -11.66
C GLY A 15 -7.94 1.51 -12.01
N LEU A 16 -6.75 1.98 -12.39
CA LEU A 16 -6.42 3.38 -12.61
C LEU A 16 -6.35 3.72 -14.11
N ARG A 17 -6.87 4.91 -14.45
CA ARG A 17 -6.65 5.51 -15.76
C ARG A 17 -5.21 6.03 -15.89
N PRO A 18 -4.67 6.23 -17.10
CA PRO A 18 -3.33 6.77 -17.31
C PRO A 18 -3.07 8.10 -16.58
N ALA A 19 -4.07 9.00 -16.58
CA ALA A 19 -3.97 10.27 -15.85
C ALA A 19 -3.86 10.08 -14.34
N GLN A 20 -4.63 9.14 -13.76
CA GLN A 20 -4.57 8.83 -12.34
C GLN A 20 -3.25 8.18 -11.97
N ARG A 21 -2.73 7.28 -12.81
CA ARG A 21 -1.43 6.66 -12.58
C ARG A 21 -0.32 7.70 -12.47
N ARG A 22 -0.32 8.74 -13.31
CA ARG A 22 0.65 9.84 -13.19
C ARG A 22 0.56 10.58 -11.85
N ILE A 23 -0.66 10.81 -11.38
CA ILE A 23 -0.92 11.47 -10.09
C ILE A 23 -0.41 10.58 -8.95
N VAL A 24 -0.78 9.30 -8.96
CA VAL A 24 -0.33 8.31 -7.97
C VAL A 24 1.19 8.16 -7.97
N ARG A 25 1.82 8.08 -9.14
CA ARG A 25 3.30 8.04 -9.25
C ARG A 25 3.94 9.28 -8.64
N ALA A 26 3.38 10.47 -8.90
CA ALA A 26 3.92 11.70 -8.33
C ALA A 26 3.79 11.75 -6.79
N ILE A 27 2.68 11.24 -6.25
CA ILE A 27 2.47 11.12 -4.80
C ILE A 27 3.42 10.07 -4.20
N ALA A 28 3.50 8.88 -4.80
CA ALA A 28 4.38 7.81 -4.37
C ALA A 28 5.85 8.25 -4.36
N GLN A 29 6.29 8.99 -5.39
CA GLN A 29 7.64 9.55 -5.45
C GLN A 29 7.95 10.45 -4.25
N ALA A 30 6.99 11.26 -3.79
CA ALA A 30 7.16 12.16 -2.66
C ALA A 30 6.98 11.45 -1.30
N LEU A 31 6.18 10.38 -1.24
CA LEU A 31 6.02 9.56 -0.04
C LEU A 31 7.23 8.67 0.24
N LEU A 32 7.91 8.22 -0.81
CA LEU A 32 9.00 7.24 -0.75
C LEU A 32 10.36 7.89 -1.01
N SER A 33 10.43 9.21 -1.10
CA SER A 33 11.70 9.93 -1.17
C SER A 33 12.41 9.92 0.18
N ASP A 34 13.73 9.82 0.14
CA ASP A 34 14.60 9.93 1.32
C ASP A 34 15.21 11.35 1.40
N ALA A 35 16.00 11.61 2.44
CA ALA A 35 16.79 12.81 2.59
C ALA A 35 18.29 12.51 2.51
N ASP A 36 19.05 13.36 1.82
CA ASP A 36 20.52 13.30 1.83
C ASP A 36 21.10 13.80 3.17
N GLU A 37 22.43 13.75 3.32
CA GLU A 37 23.14 14.24 4.51
C GLU A 37 22.88 15.73 4.82
N ARG A 38 22.37 16.49 3.84
CA ARG A 38 22.06 17.92 3.93
C ARG A 38 20.56 18.17 4.11
N GLY A 39 19.74 17.12 4.19
CA GLY A 39 18.29 17.21 4.30
C GLY A 39 17.57 17.51 2.97
N LEU A 40 18.24 17.39 1.82
CA LEU A 40 17.61 17.58 0.52
C LEU A 40 16.92 16.28 0.06
N PRO A 41 15.76 16.39 -0.62
CA PRO A 41 15.00 15.22 -1.01
C PRO A 41 15.68 14.45 -2.15
N ILE A 42 15.93 13.16 -1.92
CA ILE A 42 16.42 12.20 -2.91
C ILE A 42 15.21 11.43 -3.48
N PRO A 43 14.96 11.47 -4.80
CA PRO A 43 13.91 10.66 -5.39
C PRO A 43 14.23 9.16 -5.27
N PRO A 44 13.22 8.29 -5.10
CA PRO A 44 13.42 6.85 -5.19
C PRO A 44 13.83 6.43 -6.61
N ASP A 45 14.39 5.22 -6.72
CA ASP A 45 14.69 4.60 -8.02
C ASP A 45 13.43 4.52 -8.90
N ASP A 46 13.56 4.89 -10.18
CA ASP A 46 12.43 5.02 -11.09
C ASP A 46 11.79 3.67 -11.46
N LEU A 47 12.58 2.61 -11.58
CA LEU A 47 12.07 1.27 -11.91
C LEU A 47 11.28 0.71 -10.73
N TRP A 48 11.87 0.78 -9.53
CA TRP A 48 11.19 0.36 -8.31
C TRP A 48 9.91 1.17 -8.05
N LEU A 49 9.95 2.49 -8.27
CA LEU A 49 8.77 3.35 -8.14
C LEU A 49 7.67 2.94 -9.13
N ASP A 50 8.02 2.63 -10.38
CA ASP A 50 7.06 2.19 -11.39
C ASP A 50 6.43 0.84 -11.04
N GLU A 51 7.20 -0.10 -10.47
CA GLU A 51 6.71 -1.38 -9.95
C GLU A 51 5.71 -1.18 -8.79
N VAL A 52 6.05 -0.35 -7.79
CA VAL A 52 5.14 -0.03 -6.68
C VAL A 52 3.81 0.56 -7.19
N VAL A 53 3.89 1.46 -8.17
CA VAL A 53 2.69 2.07 -8.77
C VAL A 53 1.89 1.04 -9.59
N ASP A 54 2.56 0.10 -10.25
CA ASP A 54 1.92 -0.97 -11.01
C ASP A 54 1.14 -1.92 -10.09
N ASP A 55 1.74 -2.31 -8.98
CA ASP A 55 1.10 -3.17 -7.98
C ASP A 55 -0.02 -2.47 -7.24
N PHE A 56 0.13 -1.17 -6.97
CA PHE A 56 -0.96 -0.35 -6.45
C PHE A 56 -2.14 -0.31 -7.43
N ASP A 57 -1.88 -0.14 -8.72
CA ASP A 57 -2.92 -0.16 -9.76
C ASP A 57 -3.65 -1.52 -9.82
N LYS A 58 -2.90 -2.64 -9.73
CA LYS A 58 -3.47 -3.99 -9.66
C LYS A 58 -4.32 -4.18 -8.41
N MET A 59 -3.85 -3.72 -7.25
CA MET A 59 -4.60 -3.76 -5.99
C MET A 59 -5.93 -3.01 -6.10
N ILE A 60 -5.93 -1.80 -6.67
CA ILE A 60 -7.17 -1.04 -6.91
C ILE A 60 -8.08 -1.75 -7.91
N GLY A 61 -7.51 -2.34 -8.97
CA GLY A 61 -8.26 -3.02 -10.00
C GLY A 61 -8.93 -4.33 -9.55
N ALA A 62 -8.31 -5.04 -8.61
CA ALA A 62 -8.89 -6.18 -7.90
C ALA A 62 -10.04 -5.80 -6.96
N GLY A 63 -10.12 -4.53 -6.57
CA GLY A 63 -11.20 -3.98 -5.73
C GLY A 63 -12.58 -3.99 -6.40
N SER A 64 -13.61 -3.79 -5.56
CA SER A 64 -14.99 -3.63 -6.03
C SER A 64 -15.16 -2.37 -6.92
N PRO A 65 -16.22 -2.29 -7.75
CA PRO A 65 -16.51 -1.08 -8.53
C PRO A 65 -16.57 0.20 -7.68
N ASP A 66 -17.04 0.10 -6.44
CA ASP A 66 -17.15 1.24 -5.53
C ASP A 66 -15.79 1.69 -4.99
N ILE A 67 -14.88 0.75 -4.70
CA ILE A 67 -13.48 1.07 -4.36
C ILE A 67 -12.83 1.82 -5.52
N ARG A 68 -12.99 1.34 -6.75
CA ARG A 68 -12.42 2.00 -7.94
C ARG A 68 -12.96 3.42 -8.13
N ARG A 69 -14.26 3.63 -7.92
CA ARG A 69 -14.89 4.96 -7.97
C ARG A 69 -14.41 5.86 -6.85
N GLY A 70 -14.29 5.33 -5.63
CA GLY A 70 -13.76 6.05 -4.47
C GLY A 70 -12.32 6.52 -4.73
N PHE A 71 -11.45 5.63 -5.19
CA PHE A 71 -10.07 5.99 -5.54
C PHE A 71 -9.99 6.97 -6.71
N PHE A 72 -10.92 6.89 -7.67
CA PHE A 72 -11.03 7.92 -8.69
C PHE A 72 -11.29 9.31 -8.10
N ALA A 73 -12.28 9.42 -7.20
CA ALA A 73 -12.57 10.69 -6.53
C ALA A 73 -11.39 11.17 -5.67
N LEU A 74 -10.78 10.27 -4.88
CA LEU A 74 -9.63 10.59 -4.03
C LEU A 74 -8.42 11.08 -4.85
N THR A 75 -8.15 10.44 -6.00
CA THR A 75 -7.02 10.84 -6.87
C THR A 75 -7.25 12.23 -7.46
N MET A 76 -8.48 12.52 -7.91
CA MET A 76 -8.83 13.84 -8.42
C MET A 76 -8.80 14.92 -7.33
N LEU A 77 -9.19 14.56 -6.11
CA LEU A 77 -9.12 15.47 -4.97
C LEU A 77 -7.66 15.79 -4.63
N MET A 78 -6.79 14.77 -4.57
CA MET A 78 -5.36 14.94 -4.31
C MET A 78 -4.70 15.82 -5.37
N GLU A 79 -5.02 15.63 -6.65
CA GLU A 79 -4.51 16.47 -7.74
C GLU A 79 -4.86 17.97 -7.56
N ARG A 80 -5.98 18.28 -6.90
CA ARG A 80 -6.44 19.66 -6.66
C ARG A 80 -5.94 20.26 -5.34
N MET A 81 -5.39 19.45 -4.43
CA MET A 81 -4.93 19.92 -3.12
C MET A 81 -3.89 21.06 -3.17
N PRO A 82 -2.93 21.12 -4.13
CA PRO A 82 -2.01 22.25 -4.22
C PRO A 82 -2.70 23.60 -4.39
N VAL A 83 -3.82 23.63 -5.11
CA VAL A 83 -4.61 24.86 -5.31
C VAL A 83 -5.21 25.30 -3.98
N VAL A 84 -5.71 24.35 -3.20
CA VAL A 84 -6.40 24.61 -1.93
C VAL A 84 -5.42 24.99 -0.82
N MET A 85 -4.28 24.30 -0.71
CA MET A 85 -3.36 24.48 0.41
C MET A 85 -2.22 25.46 0.14
N MET A 86 -1.74 25.52 -1.10
CA MET A 86 -0.55 26.31 -1.46
C MET A 86 -0.87 27.47 -2.41
N GLY A 87 -2.12 27.60 -2.87
CA GLY A 87 -2.50 28.59 -3.89
C GLY A 87 -1.85 28.33 -5.26
N SER A 88 -1.30 27.13 -5.49
CA SER A 88 -0.62 26.80 -6.74
C SER A 88 -1.63 26.58 -7.86
N VAL A 89 -1.39 27.16 -9.04
CA VAL A 89 -2.19 26.90 -10.25
C VAL A 89 -1.90 25.54 -10.89
N ARG A 90 -0.88 24.82 -10.40
CA ARG A 90 -0.47 23.50 -10.89
C ARG A 90 -0.99 22.41 -9.95
N GLY A 91 -1.50 21.32 -10.52
CA GLY A 91 -1.90 20.13 -9.77
C GLY A 91 -0.72 19.34 -9.22
N ALA A 92 -0.99 18.40 -8.32
CA ALA A 92 0.04 17.68 -7.56
C ALA A 92 1.02 16.94 -8.48
N SER A 93 0.51 16.36 -9.58
CA SER A 93 1.31 15.66 -10.59
C SER A 93 2.34 16.53 -11.33
N LYS A 94 2.20 17.86 -11.29
CA LYS A 94 3.06 18.83 -12.00
C LYS A 94 3.98 19.61 -11.08
N LEU A 95 3.92 19.36 -9.77
CA LEU A 95 4.78 20.00 -8.78
C LEU A 95 6.20 19.39 -8.78
N SER A 96 7.18 20.17 -8.34
CA SER A 96 8.52 19.63 -8.06
C SER A 96 8.46 18.59 -6.93
N LEU A 97 9.50 17.76 -6.77
CA LEU A 97 9.54 16.78 -5.67
C LEU A 97 9.43 17.47 -4.31
N ALA A 98 10.23 18.53 -4.10
CA ALA A 98 10.22 19.31 -2.86
C ALA A 98 8.83 19.89 -2.56
N ASP A 99 8.16 20.50 -3.54
CA ASP A 99 6.81 21.07 -3.34
C ASP A 99 5.77 19.99 -3.02
N ARG A 100 5.93 18.78 -3.58
CA ARG A 100 5.05 17.65 -3.26
C ARG A 100 5.25 17.16 -1.83
N ILE A 101 6.49 17.12 -1.35
CA ILE A 101 6.78 16.76 0.04
C ILE A 101 6.14 17.77 0.98
N VAL A 102 6.32 19.07 0.73
CA VAL A 102 5.69 20.15 1.50
C VAL A 102 4.16 20.03 1.50
N LEU A 103 3.55 19.69 0.36
CA LEU A 103 2.11 19.44 0.29
C LEU A 103 1.68 18.27 1.18
N LEU A 104 2.41 17.15 1.15
CA LEU A 104 2.08 15.96 1.94
C LEU A 104 2.26 16.23 3.43
N GLU A 105 3.30 16.95 3.83
CA GLU A 105 3.51 17.39 5.22
C GLU A 105 2.40 18.33 5.68
N ALA A 106 1.95 19.27 4.83
CA ALA A 106 0.85 20.17 5.15
C ALA A 106 -0.49 19.42 5.30
N LEU A 107 -0.72 18.38 4.49
CA LEU A 107 -1.88 17.50 4.62
C LEU A 107 -1.84 16.68 5.92
N GLU A 108 -0.68 16.11 6.24
CA GLU A 108 -0.48 15.28 7.44
C GLU A 108 -0.64 16.11 8.73
N ASN A 109 -0.15 17.36 8.73
CA ASN A 109 -0.26 18.28 9.87
C ASN A 109 -1.55 19.12 9.88
N SER A 110 -2.48 18.87 8.97
CA SER A 110 -3.72 19.65 8.87
C SER A 110 -4.63 19.40 10.08
N ARG A 111 -5.18 20.48 10.65
CA ARG A 111 -6.21 20.40 11.70
C ARG A 111 -7.55 19.86 11.18
N MET A 112 -7.74 19.85 9.86
CA MET A 112 -8.93 19.28 9.23
C MET A 112 -8.76 17.78 9.08
N GLY A 113 -9.38 16.99 9.96
CA GLY A 113 -9.22 15.53 9.97
C GLY A 113 -9.52 14.83 8.64
N LEU A 114 -10.38 15.41 7.79
CA LEU A 114 -10.66 14.88 6.45
C LEU A 114 -9.45 14.99 5.51
N LEU A 115 -8.65 16.06 5.61
CA LEU A 115 -7.44 16.24 4.79
C LEU A 115 -6.33 15.29 5.22
N ALA A 116 -6.15 15.10 6.52
CA ALA A 116 -5.24 14.09 7.05
C ALA A 116 -5.68 12.68 6.60
N THR A 117 -6.99 12.39 6.67
CA THR A 117 -7.55 11.11 6.20
C THR A 117 -7.30 10.89 4.70
N LEU A 118 -7.42 11.94 3.87
CA LEU A 118 -7.11 11.87 2.45
C LEU A 118 -5.66 11.45 2.22
N MET A 119 -4.71 12.03 2.95
CA MET A 119 -3.29 11.67 2.85
C MET A 119 -3.05 10.22 3.30
N VAL A 120 -3.63 9.81 4.43
CA VAL A 120 -3.53 8.45 4.97
C VAL A 120 -4.07 7.41 3.97
N ALA A 121 -5.15 7.72 3.25
CA ALA A 121 -5.74 6.83 2.24
C ALA A 121 -4.78 6.48 1.09
N PHE A 122 -3.79 7.33 0.79
CA PHE A 122 -2.70 7.02 -0.15
C PHE A 122 -1.47 6.46 0.54
N LYS A 123 -1.05 7.06 1.67
CA LYS A 123 0.15 6.67 2.41
C LYS A 123 0.15 5.19 2.73
N ILE A 124 -0.88 4.70 3.41
CA ILE A 124 -0.92 3.32 3.94
C ILE A 124 -0.81 2.26 2.84
N PRO A 125 -1.64 2.24 1.79
CA PRO A 125 -1.52 1.21 0.77
C PRO A 125 -0.23 1.33 -0.06
N ILE A 126 0.26 2.54 -0.34
CA ILE A 126 1.51 2.72 -1.10
C ILE A 126 2.70 2.23 -0.28
N THR A 127 2.81 2.62 0.99
CA THR A 127 3.89 2.16 1.86
C THR A 127 3.80 0.67 2.11
N MET A 128 2.60 0.12 2.31
CA MET A 128 2.41 -1.32 2.44
C MET A 128 3.01 -2.06 1.24
N ILE A 129 2.71 -1.64 0.00
CA ILE A 129 3.24 -2.29 -1.21
C ILE A 129 4.76 -2.09 -1.33
N ALA A 130 5.25 -0.87 -1.08
CA ALA A 130 6.66 -0.54 -1.15
C ALA A 130 7.52 -1.37 -0.18
N TYR A 131 7.01 -1.62 1.04
CA TYR A 131 7.70 -2.39 2.07
C TYR A 131 7.38 -3.89 2.07
N ASP A 132 6.45 -4.36 1.24
CA ASP A 132 6.12 -5.79 1.09
C ASP A 132 7.02 -6.51 0.07
N GLN A 133 7.98 -5.80 -0.54
CA GLN A 133 8.89 -6.32 -1.58
C GLN A 133 10.37 -6.16 -1.21
N GLY A 134 11.18 -7.12 -1.65
CA GLY A 134 12.65 -7.00 -1.75
C GLY A 134 13.39 -6.67 -0.45
N GLU A 135 14.43 -5.84 -0.59
CA GLU A 135 15.35 -5.44 0.49
C GLU A 135 14.63 -4.63 1.59
N ALA A 136 13.58 -3.89 1.24
CA ALA A 136 12.74 -3.16 2.18
C ALA A 136 12.01 -4.10 3.16
N LEU A 137 11.55 -5.25 2.67
CA LEU A 137 11.00 -6.32 3.51
C LEU A 137 12.08 -6.97 4.39
N ALA A 138 13.31 -7.13 3.88
CA ALA A 138 14.45 -7.63 4.64
C ALA A 138 14.82 -6.69 5.81
N MET A 139 14.71 -5.37 5.63
CA MET A 139 14.91 -4.39 6.72
C MET A 139 13.86 -4.49 7.83
N THR A 140 12.65 -5.00 7.54
CA THR A 140 11.64 -5.28 8.57
C THR A 140 11.87 -6.60 9.32
N GLY A 141 12.84 -7.42 8.88
CA GLY A 141 13.11 -8.76 9.40
C GLY A 141 12.15 -9.86 8.90
N PHE A 142 11.27 -9.55 7.95
CA PHE A 142 10.24 -10.47 7.44
C PHE A 142 10.59 -11.08 6.09
N ASP A 143 11.61 -11.91 5.98
CA ASP A 143 11.90 -12.56 4.69
C ASP A 143 10.84 -13.63 4.31
N ARG A 144 9.99 -13.32 3.31
CA ARG A 144 8.89 -14.18 2.83
C ARG A 144 9.31 -15.60 2.44
N PRO A 145 10.40 -15.85 1.69
CA PRO A 145 10.86 -17.21 1.42
C PRO A 145 11.20 -17.98 2.70
N THR A 146 11.73 -17.31 3.72
CA THR A 146 12.04 -17.91 5.01
C THR A 146 10.77 -18.30 5.79
N LEU A 147 9.71 -17.49 5.77
CA LEU A 147 8.44 -17.80 6.44
C LEU A 147 7.60 -18.89 5.74
N ALA A 148 7.60 -18.93 4.41
CA ALA A 148 6.96 -20.00 3.65
C ALA A 148 7.60 -21.37 3.97
N SER A 149 8.92 -21.40 4.17
CA SER A 149 9.65 -22.61 4.55
C SER A 149 9.36 -23.10 5.98
N LEU A 150 9.03 -22.18 6.91
CA LEU A 150 8.67 -22.50 8.29
C LEU A 150 7.22 -22.98 8.43
N ARG A 151 6.28 -22.42 7.64
CA ARG A 151 4.88 -22.88 7.62
C ARG A 151 4.73 -24.33 7.13
N GLY A 152 5.62 -24.80 6.27
CA GLY A 152 5.67 -26.21 5.84
C GLY A 152 6.31 -27.16 6.85
N LYS A 153 7.02 -26.65 7.86
CA LYS A 153 7.80 -27.46 8.83
C LYS A 153 7.28 -27.42 10.26
N ALA A 154 6.32 -26.55 10.57
CA ALA A 154 5.69 -26.54 11.90
C ALA A 154 4.90 -27.84 12.10
N PRO A 155 5.28 -28.74 13.03
CA PRO A 155 4.48 -29.91 13.32
C PRO A 155 3.12 -29.44 13.86
N ILE A 156 2.05 -29.80 13.16
CA ILE A 156 0.68 -29.61 13.65
C ILE A 156 0.60 -30.36 14.99
N ARG A 157 0.68 -29.62 16.10
CA ARG A 157 0.48 -30.18 17.43
C ARG A 157 -0.99 -30.57 17.51
N LYS A 158 -1.29 -31.87 17.29
CA LYS A 158 -2.63 -32.40 17.48
C LYS A 158 -3.11 -31.99 18.88
N PRO A 159 -4.30 -31.39 19.02
CA PRO A 159 -4.82 -31.03 20.33
C PRO A 159 -4.94 -32.31 21.17
N LYS A 160 -4.17 -32.38 22.26
CA LYS A 160 -4.30 -33.42 23.29
C LYS A 160 -5.54 -33.04 24.11
N GLY A 161 -6.63 -33.77 23.89
CA GLY A 161 -7.82 -33.66 24.73
C GLY A 161 -9.11 -33.79 23.95
N SER A 162 -9.44 -35.00 23.49
CA SER A 162 -10.85 -35.35 23.31
C SER A 162 -11.49 -35.35 24.69
N LEU A 163 -12.16 -34.26 25.05
CA LEU A 163 -13.14 -34.27 26.13
C LEU A 163 -14.25 -35.22 25.70
N LEU A 164 -14.14 -36.47 26.15
CA LEU A 164 -15.21 -37.45 26.17
C LEU A 164 -16.39 -36.84 26.91
N VAL A 165 -17.36 -36.31 26.16
CA VAL A 165 -18.68 -35.97 26.66
C VAL A 165 -19.31 -37.27 27.14
N ARG A 166 -19.33 -37.49 28.46
CA ARG A 166 -20.11 -38.59 29.06
C ARG A 166 -21.59 -38.30 28.81
N PRO A 167 -22.36 -39.21 28.22
CA PRO A 167 -23.80 -39.04 28.11
C PRO A 167 -24.41 -39.03 29.51
N ALA A 168 -25.24 -38.02 29.79
CA ALA A 168 -26.05 -37.95 31.00
C ALA A 168 -27.03 -39.13 31.02
N THR A 169 -26.77 -40.09 31.90
CA THR A 169 -27.74 -41.13 32.26
C THR A 169 -28.95 -40.46 32.87
N GLY A 170 -30.09 -40.54 32.17
CA GLY A 170 -31.39 -40.16 32.68
C GLY A 170 -31.77 -41.05 33.87
N GLY A 171 -32.01 -40.42 35.01
CA GLY A 171 -32.67 -41.02 36.16
C GLY A 171 -34.14 -40.60 36.17
N ARG A 172 -35.03 -41.56 35.90
CA ARG A 172 -36.44 -41.50 36.29
C ARG A 172 -36.55 -41.83 37.78
N ALA A 173 -37.32 -41.04 38.51
CA ALA A 173 -38.26 -41.48 39.53
C ALA A 173 -39.33 -40.39 39.66
#